data_AF-A0A0D7KIM0-F1
#
_entry.id   AF-A0A0D7KIM0-F1
#
_cell.length_a   1.000
_cell.length_b   1.000
_cell.length_c   1.000
_cell.angle_alpha   90.00
_cell.angle_beta   90.00
_cell.angle_gamma   90.00
#
_symmetry.space_group_name_H-M   'P 1'
#
loop_
_entity.id
_entity.type
_entity.pdbx_description
1 polymer ?
#
loop_
_entity_poly.entity_id
_entity_poly.type
_entity_poly.pdbx_seq_one_letter_code
_entity_poly.pdbx_strand_id
1 'polypeptide(L)'
;MKINPLSVVIIVVTAIIAIVLYITVWPWLMIFIGNFLLPSPSRPEVTYAEFPFRLEYEINGKRIVIKDTLICEYDGIGVDEGRGKYRKWKEHLASGNQNILLLKVNDTKEIYYYPGSAQYYMGDMNEGVTYTQSFPNARYFEKYADGSTRDGIIRADELLNKYNIKLISWDYTQPIKNNFSTTK
;
A
#
# COMPACT_ATOMS: atom_id res chain seq x y z
N MET A 1 18.10 -17.16 59.22
CA MET A 1 17.57 -17.93 58.07
C MET A 1 18.67 -18.00 57.01
N LYS A 2 19.30 -19.17 56.79
CA LYS A 2 20.37 -19.32 55.78
C LYS A 2 19.71 -19.51 54.41
N ILE A 3 19.95 -18.58 53.48
CA ILE A 3 19.42 -18.70 52.11
C ILE A 3 20.22 -19.78 51.40
N ASN A 4 19.52 -20.78 50.84
CA ASN A 4 20.17 -21.86 50.07
C ASN A 4 20.76 -21.25 48.78
N PRO A 5 22.02 -21.57 48.40
CA PRO A 5 22.61 -21.12 47.14
C PRO A 5 21.71 -21.38 45.91
N LEU A 6 20.94 -22.46 45.90
CA LEU A 6 19.96 -22.75 44.84
C LEU A 6 18.87 -21.67 44.74
N SER A 7 18.39 -21.17 45.88
CA SER A 7 17.39 -20.09 45.95
C SER A 7 17.95 -18.77 45.42
N VAL A 8 19.24 -18.49 45.68
CA VAL A 8 19.92 -17.29 45.15
C VAL A 8 20.02 -17.36 43.63
N VAL A 9 20.40 -18.52 43.08
CA VAL A 9 20.49 -18.72 41.62
C VAL A 9 19.14 -18.54 40.94
N ILE A 10 18.07 -19.10 41.52
CA ILE A 10 16.71 -18.93 40.98
C ILE A 10 16.30 -17.45 40.95
N ILE A 11 16.52 -16.71 42.04
CA ILE A 11 16.19 -15.28 42.11
C ILE A 11 16.94 -14.48 41.04
N VAL A 12 18.24 -14.73 40.86
CA VAL A 12 19.06 -14.05 39.86
C VAL A 12 18.58 -14.36 38.45
N VAL A 13 18.28 -15.64 38.14
CA VAL A 13 17.77 -16.05 36.83
C VAL A 13 16.41 -15.42 36.55
N THR A 14 15.49 -15.42 37.52
CA THR A 14 14.18 -14.77 37.37
C THR A 14 14.33 -13.26 37.15
N ALA A 15 15.24 -12.60 37.87
CA ALA A 15 15.50 -11.17 37.68
C ALA A 15 16.05 -10.88 36.27
N ILE A 16 16.97 -11.70 35.76
CA ILE A 16 17.51 -11.56 34.40
C ILE A 16 16.39 -11.75 33.36
N ILE A 17 15.55 -12.77 33.51
CA ILE A 17 14.41 -12.99 32.61
C ILE A 17 13.45 -11.81 32.64
N ALA A 18 13.15 -11.27 33.82
CA ALA A 18 12.28 -10.11 33.97
C ALA A 18 12.86 -8.86 33.29
N ILE A 19 14.17 -8.63 33.43
CA ILE A 19 14.87 -7.53 32.74
C ILE A 19 14.81 -7.72 31.22
N VAL A 20 15.06 -8.93 30.73
CA VAL A 20 14.97 -9.23 29.30
C VAL A 20 13.56 -8.97 28.79
N LEU A 21 12.52 -9.47 29.46
CA LEU A 21 11.13 -9.23 29.09
C LEU A 21 10.76 -7.75 29.15
N TYR A 22 11.24 -7.02 30.15
CA TYR A 22 11.00 -5.59 30.24
C TYR A 22 11.64 -4.85 29.06
N ILE A 23 12.86 -5.18 28.65
CA ILE A 23 13.51 -4.52 27.52
C ILE A 23 12.91 -4.96 26.18
N THR A 24 12.50 -6.23 26.04
CA THR A 24 12.07 -6.78 24.76
C THR A 24 10.58 -6.73 24.51
N VAL A 25 9.71 -6.73 25.53
CA VAL A 25 8.24 -6.80 25.38
C VAL A 25 7.59 -5.46 25.72
N TRP A 26 8.06 -4.78 26.77
CA TRP A 26 7.45 -3.54 27.25
C TRP A 26 7.37 -2.43 26.19
N PRO A 27 8.41 -2.18 25.35
CA PRO A 27 8.32 -1.15 24.31
C PRO A 27 7.19 -1.41 23.31
N TRP A 28 7.02 -2.66 22.86
CA TRP A 28 5.96 -3.03 21.92
C TRP A 28 4.58 -2.96 22.56
N LEU A 29 4.45 -3.36 23.83
CA LEU A 29 3.20 -3.25 24.57
C LEU A 29 2.77 -1.78 24.70
N MET A 30 3.71 -0.87 24.97
CA MET A 30 3.43 0.56 25.04
C MET A 30 3.00 1.14 23.69
N ILE A 31 3.64 0.75 22.59
CA ILE A 31 3.24 1.14 21.23
C ILE A 31 1.84 0.63 20.91
N PHE A 32 1.55 -0.64 21.23
CA PHE A 32 0.24 -1.25 21.03
C PHE A 32 -0.86 -0.50 21.80
N ILE A 33 -0.64 -0.23 23.08
CA ILE A 33 -1.58 0.53 23.92
C ILE A 33 -1.77 1.95 23.38
N GLY A 34 -0.68 2.61 23.00
CA GLY A 34 -0.72 3.95 22.40
C GLY A 34 -1.59 3.97 21.15
N ASN A 35 -1.36 3.05 20.22
CA ASN A 35 -2.14 2.93 18.99
C ASN A 35 -3.61 2.59 19.25
N PHE A 36 -3.91 1.77 20.26
CA PHE A 36 -5.29 1.45 20.62
C PHE A 36 -6.05 2.66 21.18
N LEU A 37 -5.39 3.49 21.99
CA LEU A 37 -5.98 4.67 22.63
C LEU A 37 -6.14 5.88 21.70
N LEU A 38 -5.47 5.90 20.54
CA LEU A 38 -5.66 6.96 19.56
C LEU A 38 -7.13 7.05 19.13
N PRO A 39 -7.68 8.27 18.91
CA PRO A 39 -9.02 8.39 18.37
C PRO A 39 -9.05 7.77 16.96
N SER A 40 -10.12 7.04 16.66
CA SER A 40 -10.33 6.54 15.31
C SER A 40 -10.60 7.74 14.39
N PRO A 41 -10.02 7.75 13.17
CA PRO A 41 -10.33 8.81 12.22
C PRO A 41 -11.82 8.73 11.85
N SER A 42 -12.40 9.89 11.53
CA SER A 42 -13.79 10.02 11.11
C SER A 42 -14.09 9.14 9.89
N ARG A 43 -15.31 8.60 9.85
CA ARG A 43 -15.79 7.84 8.69
C ARG A 43 -15.93 8.80 7.49
N PRO A 44 -15.49 8.40 6.29
CA PRO A 44 -15.70 9.23 5.09
C PRO A 44 -17.19 9.33 4.75
N GLU A 45 -17.58 10.48 4.19
CA GLU A 45 -18.93 10.70 3.66
C GLU A 45 -19.19 9.82 2.44
N VAL A 46 -18.25 9.80 1.50
CA VAL A 46 -18.29 8.90 0.34
C VAL A 46 -17.48 7.65 0.65
N THR A 47 -18.14 6.50 0.78
CA THR A 47 -17.51 5.20 1.07
C THR A 47 -17.25 4.34 -0.16
N TYR A 48 -17.81 4.73 -1.31
CA TYR A 48 -17.73 4.00 -2.57
C TYR A 48 -17.68 5.02 -3.72
N ALA A 49 -16.74 4.87 -4.63
CA ALA A 49 -16.71 5.64 -5.86
C ALA A 49 -16.04 4.86 -7.00
N GLU A 50 -16.47 5.16 -8.20
CA GLU A 50 -15.98 4.59 -9.45
C GLU A 50 -15.23 5.65 -10.24
N PHE A 51 -14.05 5.29 -10.74
CA PHE A 51 -13.20 6.17 -11.53
C PHE A 51 -12.89 5.51 -12.88
N PRO A 52 -13.77 5.72 -13.88
CA PRO A 52 -13.51 5.28 -15.24
C PRO A 52 -12.23 5.90 -15.79
N PHE A 53 -11.48 5.10 -16.55
CA PHE A 53 -10.26 5.53 -17.20
C PHE A 53 -10.08 4.88 -18.58
N ARG A 54 -9.14 5.45 -19.34
CA ARG A 54 -8.72 5.00 -20.65
C ARG A 54 -7.21 5.18 -20.78
N LEU A 55 -6.51 4.07 -20.91
CA LEU A 55 -5.09 4.02 -21.20
C LEU A 55 -4.89 3.66 -22.66
N GLU A 56 -4.15 4.50 -23.39
CA GLU A 56 -3.65 4.14 -24.71
C GLU A 56 -2.15 3.95 -24.66
N TYR A 57 -1.68 2.88 -25.27
CA TYR A 57 -0.26 2.61 -25.42
C TYR A 57 0.02 1.92 -26.75
N GLU A 58 1.26 2.01 -27.19
CA GLU A 58 1.78 1.25 -28.32
C GLU A 58 2.71 0.18 -27.78
N ILE A 59 2.65 -1.03 -28.35
CA ILE A 59 3.62 -2.09 -28.14
C ILE A 59 3.97 -2.71 -29.48
N ASN A 60 5.26 -2.76 -29.82
CA ASN A 60 5.74 -3.30 -31.09
C ASN A 60 5.05 -2.69 -32.32
N GLY A 61 4.83 -1.37 -32.30
CA GLY A 61 4.15 -0.63 -33.37
C GLY A 61 2.63 -0.84 -33.45
N LYS A 62 2.04 -1.63 -32.54
CA LYS A 62 0.59 -1.84 -32.45
C LYS A 62 -0.01 -1.00 -31.34
N ARG A 63 -1.01 -0.18 -31.67
CA ARG A 63 -1.78 0.60 -30.70
C ARG A 63 -2.80 -0.28 -29.97
N ILE A 64 -2.79 -0.21 -28.65
CA ILE A 64 -3.72 -0.89 -27.74
C ILE A 64 -4.43 0.17 -26.91
N VAL A 65 -5.72 -0.06 -26.67
CA VAL A 65 -6.57 0.81 -25.85
C VAL A 65 -7.21 -0.05 -24.77
N ILE A 66 -6.96 0.29 -23.51
CA ILE A 66 -7.59 -0.32 -22.35
C ILE A 66 -8.57 0.69 -21.78
N LYS A 67 -9.83 0.26 -21.60
CA LYS A 67 -10.87 1.02 -20.91
C LYS A 67 -11.37 0.17 -19.77
N ASP A 68 -11.33 0.71 -18.57
CA ASP A 68 -11.77 0.03 -17.35
C ASP A 68 -12.11 1.08 -16.29
N THR A 69 -12.55 0.63 -15.12
CA THR A 69 -12.96 1.48 -14.01
C THR A 69 -12.23 1.05 -12.75
N LEU A 70 -11.59 2.00 -12.09
CA LEU A 70 -11.03 1.80 -10.76
C LEU A 70 -12.15 1.97 -9.73
N ILE A 71 -12.42 0.94 -8.95
CA ILE A 71 -13.42 0.95 -7.88
C ILE A 71 -12.70 1.11 -6.55
N CYS A 72 -13.11 2.13 -5.78
CA CYS A 72 -12.55 2.46 -4.48
C CYS A 72 -13.61 2.29 -3.40
N GLU A 73 -13.32 1.47 -2.39
CA GLU A 73 -14.25 1.14 -1.31
C GLU A 73 -13.62 1.32 0.07
N TYR A 74 -14.39 1.87 1.00
CA TYR A 74 -13.96 2.01 2.38
C TYR A 74 -13.97 0.65 3.09
N ASP A 75 -12.82 0.24 3.63
CA ASP A 75 -12.59 -1.05 4.29
C ASP A 75 -12.45 -0.92 5.82
N GLY A 76 -12.93 0.18 6.39
CA GLY A 76 -12.88 0.41 7.84
C GLY A 76 -11.61 1.12 8.30
N ILE A 77 -11.15 0.78 9.51
CA ILE A 77 -9.99 1.42 10.16
C ILE A 77 -8.85 0.42 10.24
N GLY A 78 -7.71 0.81 9.67
CA GLY A 78 -6.44 0.12 9.83
C GLY A 78 -5.64 0.68 10.99
N VAL A 79 -4.71 -0.12 11.51
CA VAL A 79 -3.74 0.30 12.53
C VAL A 79 -2.35 -0.15 12.07
N ASP A 80 -1.40 0.77 12.02
CA ASP A 80 0.02 0.44 11.83
C ASP A 80 0.91 1.22 12.81
N GLU A 81 2.10 0.69 13.10
CA GLU A 81 3.00 1.21 14.13
C GLU A 81 3.54 2.61 13.82
N GLY A 82 3.61 3.00 12.54
CA GLY A 82 4.17 4.27 12.10
C GLY A 82 3.15 5.40 11.99
N ARG A 83 1.91 5.08 11.62
CA ARG A 83 0.83 6.05 11.36
C ARG A 83 -0.29 6.03 12.40
N GLY A 84 -0.33 5.01 13.25
CA GLY A 84 -1.43 4.78 14.18
C GLY A 84 -2.70 4.34 13.45
N LYS A 85 -3.86 4.88 13.85
CA LYS A 85 -5.15 4.57 13.21
C LYS A 85 -5.32 5.36 11.92
N TYR A 86 -5.67 4.68 10.84
CA TYR A 86 -5.93 5.31 9.54
C TYR A 86 -7.19 4.71 8.88
N ARG A 87 -7.81 5.47 7.98
CA ARG A 87 -8.90 4.97 7.13
C ARG A 87 -8.33 4.01 6.10
N LYS A 88 -8.84 2.79 6.11
CA LYS A 88 -8.42 1.73 5.19
C LYS A 88 -9.33 1.77 3.97
N TRP A 89 -8.71 1.66 2.80
CA TRP A 89 -9.39 1.62 1.52
C TRP A 89 -9.00 0.35 0.77
N LYS A 90 -9.95 -0.20 0.02
CA LYS A 90 -9.76 -1.26 -0.96
C LYS A 90 -9.87 -0.66 -2.36
N GLU A 91 -9.02 -1.12 -3.26
CA GLU A 91 -9.04 -0.77 -4.67
C GLU A 91 -9.08 -2.05 -5.50
N HIS A 92 -9.90 -2.06 -6.55
CA HIS A 92 -9.93 -3.13 -7.54
C HIS A 92 -10.42 -2.59 -8.88
N LEU A 93 -10.09 -3.29 -9.96
CA LEU A 93 -10.60 -2.95 -11.29
C LEU A 93 -11.95 -3.62 -11.53
N ALA A 94 -12.86 -2.93 -12.21
CA ALA A 94 -14.17 -3.48 -12.57
C ALA A 94 -14.05 -4.73 -13.47
N SER A 95 -12.97 -4.85 -14.24
CA SER A 95 -12.64 -6.07 -15.00
C SER A 95 -12.28 -7.29 -14.13
N GLY A 96 -12.08 -7.12 -12.82
CA GLY A 96 -11.60 -8.17 -11.91
C GLY A 96 -10.09 -8.41 -11.98
N ASN A 97 -9.37 -7.69 -12.85
CA ASN A 97 -7.92 -7.75 -12.90
C ASN A 97 -7.32 -7.02 -11.70
N GLN A 98 -6.19 -7.54 -11.19
CA GLN A 98 -5.48 -6.88 -10.08
C GLN A 98 -4.76 -5.61 -10.53
N ASN A 99 -4.26 -5.59 -11.77
CA ASN A 99 -3.49 -4.47 -12.33
C ASN A 99 -3.78 -4.31 -13.83
N ILE A 100 -3.46 -3.14 -14.38
CA ILE A 100 -3.54 -2.87 -15.82
C ILE A 100 -2.29 -3.46 -16.50
N LEU A 101 -2.35 -4.73 -16.88
CA LEU A 101 -1.23 -5.44 -17.52
C LEU A 101 -0.90 -4.84 -18.88
N LEU A 102 0.35 -4.38 -19.07
CA LEU A 102 0.85 -3.90 -20.35
C LEU A 102 1.53 -5.02 -21.13
N LEU A 103 2.36 -5.81 -20.44
CA LEU A 103 3.11 -6.92 -21.00
C LEU A 103 3.49 -7.92 -19.91
N LYS A 104 3.19 -9.20 -20.13
CA LYS A 104 3.80 -10.30 -19.39
C LYS A 104 5.11 -10.69 -20.07
N VAL A 105 6.25 -10.44 -19.42
CA VAL A 105 7.58 -10.70 -20.00
C VAL A 105 7.89 -12.20 -19.93
N ASN A 106 7.58 -12.82 -18.79
CA ASN A 106 7.66 -14.26 -18.54
C ASN A 106 6.75 -14.60 -17.35
N ASP A 107 6.79 -15.84 -16.85
CA ASP A 107 5.96 -16.27 -15.71
C ASP A 107 6.33 -15.64 -14.36
N THR A 108 7.50 -15.01 -14.27
CA THR A 108 7.98 -14.38 -13.06
C THR A 108 7.95 -12.86 -13.12
N LYS A 109 7.76 -12.25 -14.29
CA LYS A 109 7.90 -10.81 -14.51
C LYS A 109 6.78 -10.24 -15.37
N GLU A 110 6.15 -9.21 -14.83
CA GLU A 110 5.05 -8.50 -15.46
C GLU A 110 5.29 -6.99 -15.43
N ILE A 111 4.90 -6.31 -16.49
CA ILE A 111 4.91 -4.85 -16.62
C ILE A 111 3.45 -4.39 -16.64
N TYR A 112 3.12 -3.48 -15.74
CA TYR A 112 1.76 -2.98 -15.57
C TYR A 112 1.75 -1.47 -15.39
N TYR A 113 0.60 -0.88 -15.65
CA TYR A 113 0.35 0.52 -15.33
C TYR A 113 -0.40 0.61 -14.00
N TYR A 114 0.08 1.47 -13.09
CA TYR A 114 -0.57 1.69 -11.81
C TYR A 114 -1.47 2.93 -11.90
N PRO A 115 -2.81 2.80 -11.81
CA PRO A 115 -3.71 3.94 -11.97
C PRO A 115 -3.64 4.93 -10.81
N GLY A 116 -3.14 4.51 -9.64
CA GLY A 116 -3.10 5.27 -8.39
C GLY A 116 -3.86 4.55 -7.28
N SER A 117 -3.66 4.99 -6.04
CA SER A 117 -4.26 4.34 -4.87
C SER A 117 -5.64 4.89 -4.56
N ALA A 118 -6.47 4.10 -3.89
CA ALA A 118 -7.78 4.54 -3.43
C ALA A 118 -7.68 5.75 -2.50
N GLN A 119 -6.66 5.87 -1.65
CA GLN A 119 -6.49 7.08 -0.82
C GLN A 119 -6.39 8.35 -1.67
N TYR A 120 -5.66 8.28 -2.79
CA TYR A 120 -5.53 9.41 -3.71
C TYR A 120 -6.89 9.75 -4.33
N TYR A 121 -7.55 8.77 -4.94
CA TYR A 121 -8.83 8.98 -5.62
C TYR A 121 -9.98 9.38 -4.68
N MET A 122 -9.95 8.90 -3.44
CA MET A 122 -10.93 9.23 -2.40
C MET A 122 -10.57 10.50 -1.61
N GLY A 123 -9.54 11.23 -2.01
CA GLY A 123 -9.15 12.50 -1.38
C GLY A 123 -8.67 12.36 0.06
N ASP A 124 -8.17 11.20 0.45
CA ASP A 124 -7.75 10.84 1.82
C ASP A 124 -6.21 10.72 1.92
N MET A 125 -5.49 11.57 1.20
CA MET A 125 -4.04 11.64 1.30
C MET A 125 -3.63 12.33 2.59
N ASN A 126 -2.54 11.85 3.21
CA ASN A 126 -1.98 12.48 4.41
C ASN A 126 -1.56 13.93 4.11
N GLU A 127 -1.64 14.79 5.13
CA GLU A 127 -1.21 16.18 5.02
C GLU A 127 0.26 16.28 4.58
N GLY A 128 0.52 17.14 3.60
CA GLY A 128 1.86 17.30 3.00
C GLY A 128 2.27 16.19 2.02
N VAL A 129 1.46 15.15 1.83
CA VAL A 129 1.72 14.10 0.84
C VAL A 129 0.98 14.42 -0.46
N THR A 130 1.73 14.72 -1.51
CA THR A 130 1.19 14.83 -2.86
C THR A 130 1.39 13.51 -3.61
N TYR A 131 0.37 13.11 -4.36
CA TYR A 131 0.49 11.98 -5.28
C TYR A 131 0.84 12.50 -6.67
N THR A 132 1.94 12.02 -7.23
CA THR A 132 2.35 12.29 -8.60
C THR A 132 1.99 11.10 -9.45
N GLN A 133 1.17 11.33 -10.49
CA GLN A 133 0.81 10.28 -11.43
C GLN A 133 2.07 9.70 -12.08
N SER A 134 2.14 8.37 -12.21
CA SER A 134 3.34 7.74 -12.75
C SER A 134 3.52 7.98 -14.24
N PHE A 135 2.48 8.41 -14.96
CA PHE A 135 2.51 8.66 -16.40
C PHE A 135 3.66 9.63 -16.79
N PRO A 136 4.44 9.33 -17.85
CA PRO A 136 4.34 8.21 -18.78
C PRO A 136 5.17 6.96 -18.39
N ASN A 137 5.50 6.78 -17.12
CA ASN A 137 6.22 5.62 -16.59
C ASN A 137 5.28 4.46 -16.25
N ALA A 138 5.81 3.25 -16.30
CA ALA A 138 5.13 2.02 -15.90
C ALA A 138 5.75 1.45 -14.62
N ARG A 139 5.13 0.40 -14.07
CA ARG A 139 5.68 -0.40 -12.99
C ARG A 139 5.98 -1.82 -13.47
N TYR A 140 6.86 -2.50 -12.75
CA TYR A 140 7.04 -3.93 -12.89
C TYR A 140 6.86 -4.63 -11.56
N PHE A 141 6.53 -5.90 -11.67
CA PHE A 141 6.56 -6.87 -10.59
C PHE A 141 7.39 -8.05 -11.06
N GLU A 142 8.32 -8.52 -10.21
CA GLU A 142 9.18 -9.66 -10.47
C GLU A 142 9.20 -10.58 -9.25
N LYS A 143 9.01 -11.88 -9.48
CA LYS A 143 9.04 -12.93 -8.46
C LYS A 143 10.28 -13.80 -8.63
N TYR A 144 11.06 -13.96 -7.57
CA TYR A 144 12.27 -14.78 -7.59
C TYR A 144 11.99 -16.20 -7.09
N ALA A 145 12.93 -17.10 -7.38
CA ALA A 145 12.82 -18.53 -7.04
C ALA A 145 12.76 -18.79 -5.52
N ASP A 146 13.36 -17.91 -4.72
CA ASP A 146 13.30 -17.95 -3.25
C ASP A 146 11.95 -17.46 -2.67
N GLY A 147 11.01 -17.09 -3.55
CA GLY A 147 9.70 -16.56 -3.17
C GLY A 147 9.68 -15.07 -2.88
N SER A 148 10.84 -14.40 -2.88
CA SER A 148 10.90 -12.96 -2.73
C SER A 148 10.33 -12.25 -3.97
N THR A 149 9.85 -11.03 -3.77
CA THR A 149 9.24 -10.22 -4.82
C THR A 149 9.90 -8.85 -4.89
N ARG A 150 10.01 -8.31 -6.10
CA ARG A 150 10.50 -6.96 -6.34
C ARG A 150 9.52 -6.20 -7.21
N ASP A 151 9.18 -5.01 -6.77
CA ASP A 151 8.46 -4.03 -7.55
C ASP A 151 9.34 -2.80 -7.82
N GLY A 152 8.99 -2.05 -8.85
CA GLY A 152 9.70 -0.81 -9.16
C GLY A 152 9.10 -0.06 -10.35
N ILE A 153 9.68 1.11 -10.62
CA ILE A 153 9.26 1.98 -11.72
C ILE A 153 10.18 1.74 -12.92
N ILE A 154 9.59 1.59 -14.10
CA ILE A 154 10.28 1.62 -15.40
C ILE A 154 10.00 2.98 -16.02
N ARG A 155 11.06 3.77 -16.23
CA ARG A 155 10.93 5.08 -16.87
C ARG A 155 10.52 4.93 -18.34
N ALA A 156 9.86 5.94 -18.89
CA ALA A 156 9.31 5.89 -20.24
C ALA A 156 10.35 5.61 -21.34
N ASP A 157 11.58 6.11 -21.18
CA ASP A 157 12.71 5.86 -22.08
C ASP A 157 13.16 4.39 -22.03
N GLU A 158 13.31 3.81 -20.83
CA GLU A 158 13.60 2.39 -20.68
C GLU A 158 12.45 1.52 -21.20
N LEU A 159 11.20 1.92 -20.95
CA LEU A 159 10.00 1.23 -21.38
C LEU A 159 9.95 1.10 -22.92
N LEU A 160 10.30 2.19 -23.62
CA LEU A 160 10.40 2.21 -25.08
C LEU A 160 11.62 1.40 -25.56
N ASN A 161 12.81 1.67 -25.05
CA ASN A 161 14.05 1.10 -25.59
C ASN A 161 14.15 -0.42 -25.36
N LYS A 162 13.65 -0.91 -24.22
CA LYS A 162 13.81 -2.32 -23.81
C LYS A 162 12.61 -3.20 -24.15
N TYR A 163 11.40 -2.63 -24.07
CA TYR A 163 10.16 -3.40 -24.24
C TYR A 163 9.35 -2.94 -25.45
N ASN A 164 9.82 -1.90 -26.16
CA ASN A 164 9.12 -1.31 -27.31
C ASN A 164 7.69 -0.90 -26.96
N ILE A 165 7.50 -0.42 -25.72
CA ILE A 165 6.23 0.06 -25.18
C ILE A 165 6.29 1.59 -25.05
N LYS A 166 5.27 2.27 -25.55
CA LYS A 166 5.10 3.72 -25.39
C LYS A 166 3.70 4.03 -24.85
N LEU A 167 3.63 4.64 -23.67
CA LEU A 167 2.35 5.17 -23.17
C LEU A 167 2.00 6.44 -23.95
N ILE A 168 0.80 6.49 -24.54
CA ILE A 168 0.37 7.57 -25.43
C ILE A 168 -0.50 8.57 -24.68
N SER A 169 -1.52 8.07 -23.97
CA SER A 169 -2.49 8.90 -23.25
C SER A 169 -3.02 8.17 -22.02
N TRP A 170 -3.35 8.95 -21.00
CA TRP A 170 -3.98 8.49 -19.77
C TRP A 170 -5.12 9.44 -19.44
N ASP A 171 -6.33 9.07 -19.88
CA ASP A 171 -7.55 9.83 -19.62
C ASP A 171 -8.27 9.18 -18.44
N TYR A 172 -8.47 9.92 -17.35
CA TYR A 172 -9.05 9.36 -16.12
C TYR A 172 -9.92 10.37 -15.39
N THR A 173 -10.89 9.83 -14.66
CA THR A 173 -11.74 10.61 -13.77
C THR A 173 -10.91 11.15 -12.61
N GLN A 174 -10.96 12.47 -12.38
CA GLN A 174 -10.19 13.12 -11.33
C GLN A 174 -10.63 12.63 -9.93
N PRO A 175 -9.71 12.59 -8.95
CA PRO A 175 -10.05 12.31 -7.56
C PRO A 175 -11.17 13.20 -7.02
N ILE A 176 -11.99 12.63 -6.13
CA ILE A 176 -13.02 13.41 -5.44
C ILE A 176 -12.44 14.16 -4.26
N LYS A 177 -13.08 15.27 -3.91
CA LYS A 177 -12.89 15.92 -2.61
C LYS A 177 -13.86 15.31 -1.61
N ASN A 178 -13.40 14.30 -0.87
CA ASN A 178 -14.21 13.66 0.16
C ASN A 178 -14.21 14.47 1.46
N ASN A 179 -15.23 14.26 2.26
CA ASN A 179 -15.42 14.92 3.54
C ASN A 179 -15.20 13.93 4.67
N PHE A 180 -14.42 14.37 5.65
CA PHE A 180 -14.03 13.58 6.82
C PHE A 180 -14.46 14.30 8.10
N SER A 181 -15.63 14.93 8.08
CA SER A 181 -16.16 15.63 9.23
C SER A 181 -16.24 14.70 10.42
N THR A 182 -15.61 15.07 11.54
CA THR A 182 -15.87 14.49 12.85
C THR A 182 -17.31 14.83 13.18
N THR A 183 -18.21 13.84 13.14
CA THR A 183 -19.52 14.00 13.76
C THR A 183 -19.27 14.38 15.23
N LYS A 184 -19.71 15.59 15.61
CA LYS A 184 -19.61 16.15 16.96
C LYS A 184 -20.25 15.25 18.00
#